data_AF-A0A2A5M713-F1
#
_entry.id   AF-A0A2A5M713-F1
#
_cell.length_a   1.000
_cell.length_b   1.000
_cell.length_c   1.000
_cell.angle_alpha   90.00
_cell.angle_beta   90.00
_cell.angle_gamma   90.00
#
_symmetry.space_group_name_H-M   'P 1'
#
loop_
_entity.id
_entity.type
_entity.pdbx_description
1 polymer ?
#
loop_
_entity_poly.entity_id
_entity_poly.type
_entity_poly.pdbx_seq_one_letter_code
_entity_poly.pdbx_strand_id
1 'polypeptide(L)'
;DEDALRMTNILLGNKQDEAGIELYLKGGKYKFLDENYFVLSGAEFEAKLNNQKIKTCKVYKANKGDILELGLAKIGFRGYLCVAGSFEVKS
;
A
#
# COMPACT_ATOMS: atom_id res chain seq x y z
N ASP A 1 8.88 -7.05 -7.22
CA ASP A 1 8.01 -7.53 -8.30
C ASP A 1 7.48 -6.29 -9.00
N GLU A 2 8.14 -5.87 -10.08
CA GLU A 2 7.84 -4.58 -10.72
C GLU A 2 6.41 -4.53 -11.26
N ASP A 3 5.88 -5.67 -11.71
CA ASP A 3 4.52 -5.77 -12.22
C ASP A 3 3.47 -5.49 -11.14
N ALA A 4 3.75 -5.90 -9.90
CA ALA A 4 2.89 -5.58 -8.77
C ALA A 4 2.82 -4.07 -8.56
N LEU A 5 3.95 -3.37 -8.52
CA LEU A 5 4.00 -1.91 -8.40
C LEU A 5 3.22 -1.23 -9.53
N ARG A 6 3.50 -1.60 -10.79
CA ARG A 6 2.88 -1.01 -11.98
C ARG A 6 1.36 -1.17 -12.00
N MET A 7 0.87 -2.38 -11.78
CA MET A 7 -0.56 -2.66 -11.72
C MET A 7 -1.26 -1.85 -10.62
N THR A 8 -0.61 -1.69 -9.48
CA THR A 8 -1.16 -0.98 -8.34
C THR A 8 -1.29 0.52 -8.62
N ASN A 9 -0.28 1.11 -9.25
CA ASN A 9 -0.31 2.49 -9.69
C ASN A 9 -1.46 2.73 -10.69
N ILE A 10 -1.65 1.83 -11.65
CA ILE A 10 -2.76 1.92 -12.62
C ILE A 10 -4.11 1.87 -11.91
N LEU A 11 -4.30 0.98 -10.93
CA LEU A 11 -5.54 0.89 -10.14
C LEU A 11 -5.88 2.17 -9.38
N LEU A 12 -4.88 2.99 -9.06
CA LEU A 12 -5.01 4.26 -8.36
C LEU A 12 -5.10 5.47 -9.30
N GLY A 13 -5.03 5.25 -10.62
CA GLY A 13 -5.00 6.30 -11.62
C GLY A 13 -3.65 7.03 -11.75
N ASN A 14 -2.60 6.47 -11.14
CA ASN A 14 -1.23 6.97 -11.27
C ASN A 14 -0.60 6.50 -12.59
N LYS A 15 0.53 7.11 -12.99
CA LYS A 15 1.38 6.51 -14.03
C LYS A 15 2.01 5.23 -13.50
N GLN A 16 2.23 4.25 -14.37
CA GLN A 16 2.70 2.91 -13.97
C GLN A 16 4.03 2.91 -13.20
N ASP A 17 4.89 3.87 -13.50
CA ASP A 17 6.26 4.04 -12.99
C ASP A 17 6.36 4.98 -11.77
N GLU A 18 5.22 5.40 -11.22
CA GLU A 18 5.17 6.22 -10.02
C GLU A 18 5.73 5.49 -8.78
N ALA A 19 6.23 6.29 -7.83
CA ALA A 19 6.85 5.78 -6.62
C ALA A 19 5.85 5.01 -5.73
N GLY A 20 6.36 3.96 -5.08
CA GLY A 20 5.64 3.19 -4.07
C GLY A 20 6.58 2.75 -2.95
N ILE A 21 6.05 2.53 -1.76
CA ILE A 21 6.85 2.03 -0.63
C ILE A 21 6.96 0.52 -0.77
N GLU A 22 8.19 0.04 -0.86
CA GLU A 22 8.48 -1.38 -0.82
C GLU A 22 8.53 -1.92 0.61
N LEU A 23 7.90 -3.08 0.81
CA LEU A 23 7.73 -3.75 2.09
C LEU A 23 8.37 -5.14 2.02
N TYR A 24 9.25 -5.45 2.98
CA TYR A 24 9.95 -6.73 3.05
C TYR A 24 9.64 -7.46 4.36
N LEU A 25 8.98 -8.63 4.25
CA LEU A 25 8.56 -9.54 5.36
C LEU A 25 7.61 -8.96 6.42
N LYS A 26 7.82 -7.73 6.87
CA LYS A 26 7.01 -7.00 7.84
C LYS A 26 6.85 -5.57 7.35
N GLY A 27 5.63 -5.08 7.29
CA GLY A 27 5.38 -3.73 6.78
C GLY A 27 5.66 -2.65 7.82
N GLY A 28 4.80 -2.54 8.84
CA GLY A 28 4.87 -1.46 9.82
C GLY A 28 3.51 -0.86 10.11
N LYS A 29 3.50 0.38 10.62
CA LYS A 29 2.27 1.16 10.87
C LYS A 29 2.38 2.51 10.18
N TYR A 30 1.33 2.88 9.46
CA TYR A 30 1.27 4.10 8.66
C TYR A 30 0.02 4.87 9.07
N LYS A 31 0.18 6.15 9.41
CA LYS A 31 -0.94 7.04 9.70
C LYS A 31 -1.21 7.92 8.49
N PHE A 32 -2.44 7.92 8.01
CA PHE A 32 -2.85 8.83 6.94
C PHE A 32 -3.04 10.24 7.52
N LEU A 33 -2.28 11.20 7.01
CA LEU A 33 -2.33 12.59 7.48
C LEU A 33 -3.49 13.38 6.86
N ASP A 34 -3.99 12.91 5.72
CA ASP A 34 -5.17 13.41 5.01
C ASP A 34 -5.90 12.24 4.32
N GLU A 35 -7.07 12.50 3.76
CA GLU A 35 -7.83 11.50 2.99
C GLU A 35 -7.05 11.05 1.75
N ASN A 36 -6.97 9.73 1.52
CA ASN A 36 -6.33 9.19 0.31
C ASN A 36 -6.88 7.79 -0.04
N TYR A 37 -6.70 7.37 -1.29
CA TYR A 37 -6.89 6.00 -1.74
C TYR A 37 -5.55 5.27 -1.75
N PHE A 38 -5.53 4.02 -1.33
CA PHE A 38 -4.31 3.20 -1.32
C PHE A 38 -4.61 1.76 -1.71
N VAL A 39 -3.55 1.05 -2.09
CA VAL A 39 -3.59 -0.39 -2.36
C VAL A 39 -2.30 -1.02 -1.84
N LEU A 40 -2.43 -2.24 -1.30
CA LEU A 40 -1.32 -3.14 -1.02
C LEU A 40 -1.23 -4.18 -2.13
N SER A 41 -0.04 -4.51 -2.61
CA SER A 41 0.16 -5.55 -3.63
C SER A 41 1.42 -6.39 -3.39
N GLY A 42 1.61 -7.44 -4.19
CA GLY A 42 2.68 -8.42 -4.01
C GLY A 42 2.36 -9.37 -2.86
N ALA A 43 3.23 -9.40 -1.84
CA ALA A 43 3.05 -10.24 -0.67
C ALA A 43 1.71 -9.99 0.06
N GLU A 44 1.09 -11.05 0.56
CA GLU A 44 -0.13 -10.98 1.35
C GLU A 44 0.21 -10.73 2.82
N PHE A 45 0.08 -9.49 3.27
CA PHE A 45 0.32 -9.11 4.67
C PHE A 45 -0.90 -9.34 5.55
N GLU A 46 -0.69 -9.59 6.84
CA GLU A 46 -1.71 -9.38 7.87
C GLU A 46 -2.04 -7.89 8.01
N ALA A 47 -2.83 -7.37 7.08
CA ALA A 47 -3.13 -5.95 6.96
C ALA A 47 -4.45 -5.58 7.65
N LYS A 48 -4.44 -4.44 8.36
CA LYS A 48 -5.62 -3.86 9.00
C LYS A 48 -5.68 -2.36 8.79
N LEU A 49 -6.86 -1.81 8.53
CA LEU A 49 -7.14 -0.38 8.61
C LEU A 49 -8.02 -0.14 9.84
N ASN A 50 -7.56 0.64 10.82
CA ASN A 50 -8.27 0.86 12.10
C ASN A 50 -8.79 -0.44 12.74
N ASN A 51 -7.91 -1.44 12.85
CA ASN A 51 -8.21 -2.80 13.36
C ASN A 51 -9.13 -3.67 12.50
N GLN A 52 -9.67 -3.18 11.38
CA GLN A 52 -10.46 -3.98 10.44
C GLN A 52 -9.54 -4.65 9.42
N LYS A 53 -9.64 -5.98 9.27
CA LYS A 53 -8.83 -6.72 8.30
C LYS A 53 -9.13 -6.26 6.87
N ILE A 54 -8.07 -6.04 6.10
CA ILE A 54 -8.16 -5.71 4.68
C ILE A 54 -7.39 -6.73 3.83
N LYS A 55 -7.69 -6.79 2.54
CA LYS A 55 -7.07 -7.70 1.57
C LYS A 55 -6.00 -6.96 0.77
N THR A 56 -5.05 -7.69 0.22
CA THR A 56 -4.17 -7.16 -0.83
C THR A 56 -4.89 -7.12 -2.18
N CYS A 57 -4.31 -6.40 -3.14
CA CYS A 57 -4.80 -6.18 -4.50
C CYS A 57 -6.23 -5.62 -4.58
N LYS A 58 -6.59 -4.74 -3.63
CA LYS A 58 -7.87 -4.02 -3.60
C LYS A 58 -7.65 -2.56 -3.22
N VAL A 59 -8.41 -1.68 -3.86
CA VAL A 59 -8.42 -0.24 -3.54
C VAL A 59 -9.22 0.01 -2.26
N TYR A 60 -8.60 0.72 -1.34
CA TYR A 60 -9.20 1.17 -0.08
C TYR A 60 -9.14 2.69 0.01
N LYS A 61 -10.16 3.27 0.62
CA LYS A 61 -10.17 4.67 1.05
C LYS A 61 -9.71 4.73 2.52
N ALA A 62 -8.76 5.58 2.82
CA ALA A 62 -8.37 5.96 4.17
C ALA A 62 -8.75 7.41 4.41
N ASN A 63 -9.32 7.70 5.58
CA ASN A 63 -9.60 9.05 6.03
C ASN A 63 -8.41 9.61 6.82
N LYS A 64 -8.42 10.93 7.02
CA LYS A 64 -7.47 11.60 7.91
C LYS A 64 -7.48 10.97 9.29
N GLY A 65 -6.29 10.55 9.74
CA GLY A 65 -6.09 9.94 11.05
C GLY A 65 -6.19 8.42 11.06
N ASP A 66 -6.64 7.78 9.98
CA ASP A 66 -6.70 6.32 9.89
C ASP A 66 -5.30 5.71 10.00
N ILE A 67 -5.23 4.54 10.62
CA ILE A 67 -3.98 3.80 10.81
C ILE A 67 -4.04 2.49 10.04
N LEU A 68 -3.13 2.35 9.07
CA LEU A 68 -2.84 1.09 8.40
C LEU A 68 -1.75 0.35 9.16
N GLU A 69 -2.07 -0.85 9.63
CA GLU A 69 -1.15 -1.75 10.29
C GLU A 69 -0.88 -2.96 9.41
N LEU A 70 0.40 -3.23 9.16
CA LEU A 70 0.87 -4.35 8.36
C LEU A 70 1.72 -5.26 9.24
N GLY A 71 1.19 -6.45 9.53
CA GLY A 71 1.89 -7.52 10.21
C GLY A 71 2.89 -8.24 9.31
N LEU A 72 3.12 -9.52 9.60
CA LEU A 72 3.97 -10.38 8.79
C LEU A 72 3.29 -10.71 7.44
N ALA A 73 4.10 -10.89 6.41
CA ALA A 73 3.68 -11.52 5.16
C ALA A 73 3.35 -13.00 5.41
N LYS A 74 2.14 -13.42 5.00
CA LYS A 74 1.68 -14.81 5.02
C LYS A 74 2.04 -15.56 3.76
N ILE A 75 2.01 -14.86 2.61
CA ILE A 75 2.33 -15.40 1.30
C ILE A 75 3.24 -14.41 0.59
N GLY A 76 4.36 -14.90 0.05
CA GLY A 76 5.39 -14.07 -0.57
C GLY A 76 6.27 -13.32 0.44
N PHE A 77 7.24 -12.56 -0.08
CA PHE A 77 8.26 -11.89 0.74
C PHE A 77 8.32 -10.37 0.53
N ARG A 78 7.89 -9.90 -0.64
CA ARG A 78 8.03 -8.52 -1.10
C ARG A 78 6.67 -8.02 -1.54
N GLY A 79 6.26 -6.87 -1.04
CA GLY A 79 5.03 -6.20 -1.48
C GLY A 79 5.19 -4.69 -1.52
N TYR A 80 4.13 -4.02 -1.94
CA TYR A 80 4.15 -2.58 -2.19
C TYR A 80 2.94 -1.91 -1.56
N LEU A 81 3.16 -0.74 -1.00
CA LEU A 81 2.11 0.20 -0.61
C LEU A 81 2.15 1.39 -1.58
N CYS A 82 1.08 1.56 -2.33
CA CYS A 82 0.90 2.67 -3.27
C CYS A 82 -0.29 3.53 -2.83
N VAL A 83 -0.23 4.83 -3.11
CA VAL A 83 -1.29 5.80 -2.81
C VAL A 83 -1.67 6.59 -4.06
N ALA A 84 -2.91 7.07 -4.15
CA ALA A 84 -3.31 7.94 -5.25
C ALA A 84 -2.56 9.27 -5.17
N GLY A 85 -2.08 9.75 -6.32
CA GLY A 85 -1.22 10.93 -6.41
C GLY A 85 0.26 10.65 -6.16
N SER A 86 0.65 9.38 -5.93
CA SER A 86 2.04 8.94 -5.73
C SER A 86 2.69 9.51 -4.46
N PHE A 87 3.98 9.20 -4.26
CA PHE A 87 4.84 9.80 -3.26
C PHE A 87 5.74 10.86 -3.91
N GLU A 88 5.78 12.06 -3.34
CA GLU A 88 6.79 13.05 -3.70
C GLU A 88 8.15 12.59 -3.17
N VAL A 89 9.08 12.30 -4.09
CA VAL A 89 10.45 11.92 -3.78
C VAL A 89 11.37 12.98 -4.36
N LYS A 90 12.19 13.61 -3.51
CA LYS A 90 13.23 14.54 -3.98
C LYS A 90 14.40 13.73 -4.52
N SER A 91 14.93 14.18 -5.65
CA SER A 91 16.18 13.68 -6.23
C SER A 91 17.40 14.22 -5.49
#